data_AF-A0A8X6HHQ7-F1
#
_entry.id   AF-A0A8X6HHQ7-F1
#
_cell.length_a   1.000
_cell.length_b   1.000
_cell.length_c   1.000
_cell.angle_alpha   90.00
_cell.angle_beta   90.00
_cell.angle_gamma   90.00
#
_symmetry.space_group_name_H-M   'P 1'
#
loop_
_entity.id
_entity.type
_entity.pdbx_description
1 polymer ?
#
loop_
_entity_poly.entity_id
_entity_poly.type
_entity_poly.pdbx_seq_one_letter_code
_entity_poly.pdbx_strand_id
1 'polypeptide(L)'
;MINSRPITYIYDDPSEPSPLTPAHFLIDPPSKVTCQFKVDDVVLIHDDRFPRNLWSMGKIIGTYTGRDGKIRSCLVKTKNNAIRRPVQLLYNLEV
;
A
#
# COMPACT_ATOMS: atom_id res chain seq x y z
N MET A 1 -7.07 -34.72 -5.83
CA MET A 1 -6.12 -33.64 -5.49
C MET A 1 -5.83 -32.86 -6.75
N ILE A 2 -6.37 -31.65 -6.85
CA ILE A 2 -6.29 -30.76 -8.02
C ILE A 2 -5.43 -29.56 -7.57
N ASN A 3 -4.48 -29.08 -8.40
CA ASN A 3 -3.64 -27.87 -8.19
C ASN A 3 -2.19 -28.02 -7.67
N SER A 4 -1.46 -29.09 -8.03
CA SER A 4 -0.01 -29.18 -7.73
C SER A 4 0.91 -28.97 -8.95
N ARG A 5 0.41 -28.38 -10.05
CA ARG A 5 1.24 -28.11 -11.24
C ARG A 5 1.80 -26.68 -11.20
N PRO A 6 3.12 -26.50 -11.36
CA PRO A 6 3.72 -25.16 -11.43
C PRO A 6 3.29 -24.44 -12.71
N ILE A 7 3.03 -23.12 -12.62
CA ILE A 7 2.79 -22.24 -13.79
C ILE A 7 4.09 -21.59 -14.29
N THR A 8 5.15 -21.60 -13.46
CA THR A 8 6.49 -21.13 -13.85
C THR A 8 7.44 -22.31 -14.06
N TYR A 9 8.50 -22.09 -14.83
CA TYR A 9 9.57 -23.07 -15.03
C TYR A 9 10.22 -23.40 -13.67
N ILE A 10 10.47 -24.69 -13.41
CA ILE A 10 11.26 -25.14 -12.26
C ILE A 10 12.70 -25.22 -12.75
N TYR A 11 13.60 -24.41 -12.19
CA TYR A 11 15.03 -24.51 -12.42
C TYR A 11 15.67 -25.42 -11.36
N ASP A 12 16.71 -26.18 -11.72
CA ASP A 12 17.45 -27.07 -10.81
C ASP A 12 18.47 -26.33 -9.91
N ASP A 13 18.48 -25.00 -9.96
CA ASP A 13 19.43 -24.15 -9.24
C ASP A 13 18.88 -23.71 -7.86
N PRO A 14 19.56 -24.00 -6.75
CA PRO A 14 19.14 -23.60 -5.41
C PRO A 14 19.25 -22.08 -5.13
N SER A 15 19.80 -21.29 -6.04
CA SER A 15 19.92 -19.83 -5.91
C SER A 15 18.72 -19.04 -6.45
N GLU A 16 17.76 -19.71 -7.12
CA GLU A 16 16.61 -19.05 -7.72
C GLU A 16 15.35 -19.05 -6.83
N PRO A 17 14.48 -18.03 -6.93
CA PRO A 17 13.27 -17.94 -6.12
C PRO A 17 12.28 -19.06 -6.43
N SER A 18 11.60 -19.56 -5.41
CA SER A 18 10.64 -20.66 -5.52
C SER A 18 9.57 -20.39 -6.60
N PRO A 19 9.23 -21.39 -7.44
CA PRO A 19 8.30 -21.23 -8.56
C PRO A 19 6.89 -20.86 -8.07
N LEU A 20 6.29 -19.84 -8.70
CA LEU A 20 4.95 -19.37 -8.34
C LEU A 20 3.90 -20.41 -8.76
N THR A 21 3.22 -20.96 -7.76
CA THR A 21 2.10 -21.90 -7.98
C THR A 21 0.78 -21.15 -8.06
N PRO A 22 -0.26 -21.69 -8.72
CA PRO A 22 -1.62 -21.12 -8.66
C PRO A 22 -2.13 -20.93 -7.22
N ALA A 23 -1.65 -21.73 -6.28
CA ALA A 23 -1.98 -21.64 -4.87
C ALA A 23 -1.34 -20.44 -4.16
N HIS A 24 -0.22 -19.87 -4.65
CA HIS A 24 0.31 -18.61 -4.12
C HIS A 24 -0.71 -17.47 -4.29
N PHE A 25 -1.51 -17.44 -5.35
CA PHE A 25 -2.60 -16.45 -5.49
C PHE A 25 -3.73 -16.62 -4.46
N LEU A 26 -3.84 -17.79 -3.83
CA LEU A 26 -4.83 -18.08 -2.78
C LEU A 26 -4.24 -18.00 -1.36
N ILE A 27 -2.94 -18.23 -1.21
CA ILE A 27 -2.23 -18.42 0.07
C ILE A 27 -1.29 -17.25 0.38
N ASP A 28 -0.90 -16.44 -0.59
CA ASP A 28 -0.25 -15.16 -0.31
C ASP A 28 -1.35 -14.19 0.12
N PRO A 29 -1.57 -13.91 1.43
CA PRO A 29 -2.12 -12.62 1.78
C PRO A 29 -1.21 -11.60 1.10
N PRO A 30 -1.74 -10.53 0.48
CA PRO A 30 -0.93 -9.54 -0.25
C PRO A 30 0.28 -9.22 0.61
N SER A 31 1.43 -9.72 0.16
CA SER A 31 2.66 -9.91 0.95
C SER A 31 2.95 -8.62 1.69
N LYS A 32 2.46 -8.55 2.92
CA LYS A 32 2.48 -7.43 3.85
C LYS A 32 2.96 -6.12 3.21
N VAL A 33 2.20 -5.58 2.25
CA VAL A 33 2.41 -4.21 1.79
C VAL A 33 1.89 -3.34 2.92
N THR A 34 2.64 -3.33 4.02
CA THR A 34 2.47 -2.37 5.08
C THR A 34 3.09 -1.12 4.50
N CYS A 35 2.37 -0.45 3.61
CA CYS A 35 2.58 0.96 3.34
C CYS A 35 2.30 1.66 4.68
N GLN A 36 3.27 1.61 5.59
CA GLN A 36 3.21 2.29 6.86
C GLN A 36 3.44 3.74 6.54
N PHE A 37 2.35 4.46 6.28
CA PHE A 37 2.34 5.90 6.37
C PHE A 37 2.93 6.29 7.74
N LYS A 38 4.05 7.00 7.74
CA LYS A 38 4.65 7.51 8.96
C LYS A 38 4.20 8.94 9.17
N VAL A 39 4.28 9.36 10.44
CA VAL A 39 4.23 10.79 10.73
C VAL A 39 5.41 11.44 10.03
N ASP A 40 5.18 12.63 9.48
CA ASP A 40 6.12 13.43 8.70
C ASP A 40 6.21 13.09 7.20
N ASP A 41 5.60 12.00 6.74
CA ASP A 41 5.61 11.62 5.31
C ASP A 41 4.82 12.61 4.44
N VAL A 42 5.32 12.87 3.23
CA VAL A 42 4.62 13.68 2.22
C VAL A 42 3.76 12.78 1.34
N VAL A 43 2.47 13.10 1.28
CA VAL A 43 1.46 12.32 0.54
C VAL A 43 0.64 13.21 -0.39
N LEU A 44 0.20 12.61 -1.49
CA LEU A 44 -0.81 13.17 -2.38
C LEU A 44 -2.19 12.79 -1.89
N ILE A 45 -3.07 13.79 -1.79
CA ILE A 45 -4.47 13.63 -1.39
C ILE A 45 -5.33 13.51 -2.65
N HIS A 46 -6.01 12.38 -2.80
CA HIS A 46 -6.98 12.15 -3.87
C HIS A 46 -8.19 13.08 -3.72
N ASP A 47 -8.50 13.83 -4.78
CA ASP A 47 -9.72 14.64 -4.92
C ASP A 47 -10.32 14.40 -6.30
N ASP A 48 -11.55 13.86 -6.35
CA ASP A 48 -12.24 13.49 -7.59
C ASP A 48 -12.52 14.71 -8.50
N ARG A 49 -12.52 15.91 -7.94
CA ARG A 49 -12.77 17.15 -8.69
C ARG A 49 -11.59 17.55 -9.57
N PHE A 50 -10.40 17.03 -9.27
CA PHE A 50 -9.16 17.41 -9.94
C PHE A 50 -8.44 16.18 -10.50
N PRO A 51 -7.86 16.27 -11.71
CA PRO A 51 -7.00 15.21 -12.23
C PRO A 51 -5.78 15.01 -11.33
N ARG A 52 -5.14 13.83 -11.44
CA ARG A 52 -4.04 13.39 -10.56
C ARG A 52 -2.88 14.38 -10.42
N ASN A 53 -2.55 15.11 -11.49
CA ASN A 53 -1.49 16.13 -11.50
C ASN A 53 -1.82 17.38 -10.68
N LEU A 54 -3.08 17.57 -10.30
CA LEU A 54 -3.60 18.68 -9.51
C LEU A 54 -4.03 18.25 -8.10
N TRP A 55 -3.76 17.01 -7.71
CA TRP A 55 -4.01 16.55 -6.34
C TRP A 55 -3.19 17.35 -5.34
N SER A 56 -3.84 17.74 -4.24
CA SER A 56 -3.20 18.52 -3.20
C SER A 56 -2.17 17.67 -2.47
N MET A 57 -0.97 18.23 -2.29
CA MET A 57 0.08 17.58 -1.49
C MET A 57 -0.06 18.01 -0.03
N GLY A 58 0.23 17.10 0.88
CA GLY A 58 0.22 17.39 2.30
C GLY A 58 1.13 16.47 3.10
N LYS A 59 1.40 16.88 4.33
CA LYS A 59 2.30 16.17 5.25
C LYS A 59 1.50 15.46 6.32
N ILE A 60 1.82 14.20 6.62
CA ILE A 60 1.12 13.45 7.66
C ILE A 60 1.53 13.99 9.04
N ILE A 61 0.56 14.46 9.81
CA ILE A 61 0.75 14.93 11.19
C ILE A 61 0.51 13.80 12.19
N GLY A 62 -0.42 12.90 11.88
CA GLY A 62 -0.83 11.84 12.79
C GLY A 62 -1.54 10.72 12.05
N THR A 63 -1.46 9.52 12.61
CA THR A 63 -2.06 8.31 12.04
C THR A 63 -3.05 7.72 13.02
N TYR A 64 -4.15 7.17 12.50
CA TYR A 64 -5.18 6.49 13.29
C TYR A 64 -5.20 5.02 12.93
N THR A 65 -4.78 4.20 13.88
CA THR A 65 -4.78 2.74 13.77
C THR A 65 -6.09 2.16 14.29
N GLY A 66 -6.50 1.04 13.72
CA GLY A 66 -7.61 0.24 14.26
C GLY A 66 -7.15 -0.79 15.29
N ARG A 67 -8.10 -1.63 15.73
CA ARG A 67 -7.86 -2.72 16.71
C ARG A 67 -6.82 -3.74 16.24
N ASP A 68 -6.64 -3.88 14.93
CA ASP A 68 -5.68 -4.74 14.27
C ASP A 68 -4.28 -4.10 14.10
N GLY A 69 -4.07 -2.90 14.64
CA GLY A 69 -2.80 -2.15 14.51
C GLY A 69 -2.54 -1.58 13.12
N LYS A 70 -3.49 -1.69 12.18
CA LYS A 70 -3.36 -1.16 10.82
C LYS A 70 -3.86 0.28 10.73
N ILE A 71 -3.13 1.13 10.01
CA ILE A 71 -3.53 2.52 9.76
C ILE A 71 -4.71 2.53 8.78
N ARG A 72 -5.86 3.09 9.19
CA ARG A 72 -7.04 3.25 8.32
C ARG A 72 -7.26 4.69 7.86
N SER A 73 -6.81 5.66 8.65
CA SER A 73 -6.89 7.08 8.28
C SER A 73 -5.71 7.87 8.83
N CYS A 74 -5.31 8.92 8.11
CA CYS A 74 -4.24 9.83 8.51
C CYS A 74 -4.77 11.26 8.60
N LEU A 75 -4.24 12.04 9.53
CA LEU A 75 -4.39 13.48 9.59
C LEU A 75 -3.28 14.11 8.75
N VAL A 76 -3.67 14.82 7.69
CA VAL A 76 -2.75 15.41 6.72
C VAL A 76 -2.82 16.93 6.81
N LYS A 77 -1.67 17.59 7.00
CA LYS A 77 -1.53 19.04 6.89
C LYS A 77 -1.41 19.41 5.42
N THR A 78 -2.42 20.08 4.91
CA THR A 78 -2.32 20.84 3.66
C THR A 78 -1.84 22.25 3.99
N LYS A 79 -1.41 23.02 2.97
CA LYS A 79 -0.93 24.41 3.12
C LYS A 79 -1.84 25.28 4.02
N ASN A 80 -3.15 25.10 3.89
CA ASN A 80 -4.12 25.96 4.58
C ASN A 80 -4.79 25.25 5.76
N ASN A 81 -5.07 23.94 5.66
CA ASN A 81 -5.90 23.21 6.62
C ASN A 81 -5.32 21.84 6.96
N ALA A 82 -5.64 21.31 8.14
CA ALA A 82 -5.41 19.90 8.47
C ALA A 82 -6.69 19.12 8.20
N ILE A 83 -6.62 18.08 7.37
CA ILE A 83 -7.77 17.25 7.00
C ILE A 83 -7.52 15.79 7.34
N ARG A 84 -8.56 15.09 7.79
CA ARG A 84 -8.51 13.64 8.01
C ARG A 84 -8.97 12.93 6.75
N ARG A 85 -8.14 12.01 6.23
CA ARG A 85 -8.45 11.23 5.02
C ARG A 85 -8.14 9.76 5.23
N PRO A 86 -8.93 8.83 4.65
CA PRO A 86 -8.64 7.41 4.67
C PRO A 86 -7.39 7.11 3.84
N VAL A 87 -6.62 6.09 4.24
CA VAL A 87 -5.37 5.71 3.58
C VAL A 87 -5.54 5.32 2.11
N GLN A 88 -6.74 4.87 1.71
CA GLN A 88 -7.07 4.52 0.32
C GLN A 88 -7.05 5.73 -0.63
N LEU A 89 -7.19 6.94 -0.07
CA LEU A 89 -7.19 8.21 -0.81
C LEU A 89 -5.88 8.98 -0.64
N LEU A 90 -4.85 8.34 -0.06
CA LEU A 90 -3.53 8.92 0.14
C LEU A 90 -2.51 8.09 -0.63
N TYR A 91 -1.65 8.77 -1.39
CA TYR A 91 -0.57 8.14 -2.14
C TYR A 91 0.77 8.70 -1.65
N ASN A 92 1.73 7.82 -1.36
CA ASN A 92 3.09 8.25 -1.02
C ASN A 92 3.77 8.91 -2.21
N LEU A 93 4.49 9.99 -1.95
CA LEU A 93 5.28 10.69 -2.96
C LEU A 93 6.73 10.17 -3.05
N GLU A 94 7.21 9.46 -2.02
CA GLU A 94 8.56 8.88 -2.02
C GLU A 94 8.60 7.56 -2.82
N VAL A 95 9.50 7.52 -3.79
CA VAL A 95 9.95 6.33 -4.56
C VAL A 95 11.40 6.07 -4.18
#